data_AF-A0A3D0WEF7-F1
#
_entry.id   AF-A0A3D0WEF7-F1
#
_cell.length_a   1.000
_cell.length_b   1.000
_cell.length_c   1.000
_cell.angle_alpha   90.00
_cell.angle_beta   90.00
_cell.angle_gamma   90.00
#
_symmetry.space_group_name_H-M   'P 1'
#
loop_
_entity.id
_entity.type
_entity.pdbx_description
1 polymer ?
#
loop_
_entity_poly.entity_id
_entity_poly.type
_entity_poly.pdbx_seq_one_letter_code
_entity_poly.pdbx_strand_id
1 'polypeptide(L)'
;MWRNYLLVGLRALAKSRVYAAINIAGLALGLAACLLILLYVRYEAGYDRWMPGSDRAFQLQTFYSATETGGEEMKLQVSSIVAGRALAKDYPDQIERHVWVRGFSPVVIQDGQASQIEKLRMADSNLFDIMDVPFVRGSAATALPDAHSIALSESEAKRRFGDVDPTGRTLTIVDNNGPVDYRVTAVFRDWPRNSSFSAGAVARFDLEAQFADRRDQLTAWDSQSGWNFYRLRSPADAALIMSRMPAWEKRNIPDYPGGGRRVNPGDYQDYRLVALPDVHLGEAQNSGPTPGNDRATVATFAVIALLILGMACVNFTNLATARASQRAREVALRKVLGASRGQLIAQFLTEAVLVTAIAMLLALAGVELLLPSFNAFLKADMQLHYLGRDGWLGWVVLLTLVVGLLAGLYPAFYLARFEPAKILKANKSAADAQGSGRLRSALVIGQFAVSIGLIICTAVIYAQTAYARTADAGYVRDGLLQIGNIGFKGVDGRDQQVVEQLRRVPGVVAAARTQIAVDPDNNSISAIYTGPSAGDQVDVGRYGVEPGFFRAMGMKILAGRDFSEGIGRDDATTPYPLDRAALCERLFCGAIERI
;
A
#
# COMPACT_ATOMS: atom_id res chain seq x y z
N MET A 1 14.33 -47.69 -17.41
CA MET A 1 12.99 -47.25 -17.88
C MET A 1 12.89 -45.73 -18.04
N TRP A 2 13.23 -44.93 -17.02
CA TRP A 2 13.19 -43.45 -17.06
C TRP A 2 13.92 -42.81 -18.25
N ARG A 3 15.14 -43.26 -18.56
CA ARG A 3 15.92 -42.79 -19.73
C ARG A 3 15.20 -43.01 -21.07
N ASN A 4 14.46 -44.12 -21.19
CA ASN A 4 13.68 -44.42 -22.39
C ASN A 4 12.42 -43.54 -22.48
N TYR A 5 11.75 -43.25 -21.35
CA TYR A 5 10.59 -42.34 -21.36
C TYR A 5 10.97 -40.90 -21.76
N LEU A 6 12.11 -40.41 -21.29
CA LEU A 6 12.65 -39.10 -21.68
C LEU A 6 13.01 -39.03 -23.17
N LEU A 7 13.72 -40.04 -23.69
CA LEU A 7 14.10 -40.10 -25.10
C LEU A 7 12.88 -40.19 -26.03
N VAL A 8 11.84 -40.93 -25.63
CA VAL A 8 10.60 -41.04 -26.41
C VAL A 8 9.84 -39.72 -26.40
N GLY A 9 9.76 -39.02 -25.26
CA GLY A 9 9.12 -37.70 -25.17
C GLY A 9 9.79 -36.65 -26.06
N LEU A 10 11.12 -36.56 -26.03
CA LEU A 10 11.88 -35.63 -26.89
C LEU A 10 11.68 -35.91 -28.38
N ARG A 11 11.68 -37.20 -28.79
CA ARG A 11 11.39 -37.57 -30.19
C ARG A 11 9.96 -37.26 -30.61
N ALA A 12 8.98 -37.42 -29.70
CA ALA A 12 7.59 -37.11 -29.97
C ALA A 12 7.37 -35.60 -30.19
N LEU A 13 8.06 -34.75 -29.44
CA LEU A 13 8.08 -33.31 -29.61
C LEU A 13 8.67 -32.91 -30.97
N ALA A 14 9.83 -33.47 -31.32
CA ALA A 14 10.52 -33.18 -32.58
C ALA A 14 9.71 -33.58 -33.83
N LYS A 15 8.89 -34.64 -33.73
CA LYS A 15 8.01 -35.12 -34.81
C LYS A 15 6.84 -34.16 -35.10
N SER A 16 6.44 -33.31 -34.16
CA SER A 16 5.25 -32.46 -34.31
C SER A 16 5.45 -31.01 -33.85
N ARG A 17 6.39 -30.35 -34.50
CA ARG A 17 6.95 -29.02 -34.15
C ARG A 17 5.92 -27.93 -33.89
N VAL A 18 4.91 -27.77 -34.75
CA VAL A 18 3.88 -26.70 -34.59
C VAL A 18 3.08 -26.87 -33.29
N TYR A 19 2.67 -28.10 -32.98
CA TYR A 19 1.92 -28.39 -31.77
C TYR A 19 2.76 -28.29 -30.51
N ALA A 20 4.01 -28.75 -30.59
CA ALA A 20 4.97 -28.57 -29.51
C ALA A 20 5.15 -27.08 -29.23
N ALA A 21 5.37 -26.26 -30.27
CA ALA A 21 5.54 -24.82 -30.16
C ALA A 21 4.31 -24.14 -29.54
N ILE A 22 3.09 -24.41 -30.02
CA ILE A 22 1.86 -23.80 -29.48
C ILE A 22 1.64 -24.17 -28.01
N ASN A 23 1.81 -25.44 -27.64
CA ASN A 23 1.64 -25.86 -26.24
C ASN A 23 2.72 -25.29 -25.33
N ILE A 24 3.99 -25.35 -25.77
CA ILE A 24 5.10 -24.83 -24.98
C ILE A 24 4.94 -23.32 -24.80
N ALA A 25 4.64 -22.57 -25.86
CA ALA A 25 4.46 -21.12 -25.78
C ALA A 25 3.24 -20.73 -24.93
N GLY A 26 2.10 -21.41 -25.10
CA GLY A 26 0.90 -21.13 -24.31
C GLY A 26 1.09 -21.43 -22.82
N LEU A 27 1.74 -22.56 -22.51
CA LEU A 27 2.06 -22.90 -21.13
C LEU A 27 3.14 -21.97 -20.55
N ALA A 28 4.16 -21.61 -21.33
CA ALA A 28 5.21 -20.68 -20.90
C ALA A 28 4.64 -19.30 -20.59
N LEU A 29 3.73 -18.77 -21.42
CA LEU A 29 3.08 -17.48 -21.19
C LEU A 29 2.20 -17.52 -19.94
N GLY A 30 1.39 -18.57 -19.77
CA GLY A 30 0.55 -18.75 -18.58
C GLY A 30 1.37 -18.90 -17.29
N LEU A 31 2.47 -19.67 -17.35
CA LEU A 31 3.41 -19.82 -16.24
C LEU A 31 4.14 -18.51 -15.92
N ALA A 32 4.59 -17.75 -16.93
CA ALA A 32 5.27 -16.48 -16.73
C ALA A 32 4.34 -15.44 -16.06
N ALA A 33 3.11 -15.31 -16.56
CA ALA A 33 2.10 -14.44 -15.96
C ALA A 33 1.78 -14.87 -14.51
N CYS A 34 1.59 -16.17 -14.28
CA CYS A 34 1.35 -16.72 -12.95
C CYS A 34 2.53 -16.43 -12.00
N LEU A 35 3.77 -16.64 -12.44
CA LEU A 35 4.97 -16.38 -11.65
C LEU A 35 5.11 -14.90 -11.29
N LEU A 36 4.89 -13.98 -12.23
CA LEU A 36 4.94 -12.53 -11.95
C LEU A 36 3.89 -12.12 -10.91
N ILE A 37 2.67 -12.63 -11.03
CA ILE A 37 1.61 -12.32 -10.06
C ILE A 37 1.92 -12.94 -8.69
N LEU A 38 2.41 -14.18 -8.63
CA LEU A 38 2.79 -14.82 -7.37
C LEU A 38 4.00 -14.13 -6.72
N LEU A 39 4.94 -13.63 -7.51
CA LEU A 39 6.06 -12.81 -7.04
C LEU A 39 5.54 -11.54 -6.38
N TYR A 40 4.59 -10.86 -7.03
CA TYR A 40 3.93 -9.67 -6.49
C TYR A 40 3.15 -9.99 -5.19
N VAL A 41 2.35 -11.05 -5.18
CA VAL A 41 1.62 -11.49 -3.98
C VAL A 41 2.58 -11.78 -2.82
N ARG A 42 3.71 -12.44 -3.09
CA ARG A 42 4.75 -12.70 -2.07
C ARG A 42 5.42 -11.41 -1.61
N TYR A 43 5.66 -10.47 -2.52
CA TYR A 43 6.25 -9.16 -2.20
C TYR A 43 5.34 -8.37 -1.25
N GLU A 44 4.05 -8.26 -1.58
CA GLU A 44 3.02 -7.61 -0.75
C GLU A 44 2.86 -8.28 0.61
N ALA A 45 2.85 -9.62 0.66
CA ALA A 45 2.78 -10.38 1.91
C ALA A 45 4.10 -10.38 2.73
N GLY A 46 5.19 -9.92 2.12
CA GLY A 46 6.53 -9.89 2.69
C GLY A 46 6.92 -8.55 3.31
N TYR A 47 6.00 -7.58 3.39
CA TYR A 47 6.25 -6.26 3.95
C TYR A 47 6.75 -6.34 5.40
N ASP A 48 7.79 -5.56 5.71
CA ASP A 48 8.45 -5.42 7.02
C ASP A 48 9.07 -6.70 7.64
N ARG A 49 8.88 -7.87 7.02
CA ARG A 49 9.47 -9.15 7.46
C ARG A 49 10.98 -9.26 7.27
N TRP A 50 11.57 -8.30 6.57
CA TRP A 50 13.03 -8.21 6.41
C TRP A 50 13.72 -7.77 7.71
N MET A 51 12.98 -7.16 8.64
CA MET A 51 13.50 -6.64 9.90
C MET A 51 13.50 -7.72 10.99
N PRO A 52 14.63 -7.96 11.69
CA PRO A 52 14.66 -8.85 12.84
C PRO A 52 13.73 -8.38 13.95
N GLY A 53 12.92 -9.29 14.51
CA GLY A 53 11.98 -8.96 15.60
C GLY A 53 10.78 -8.12 15.17
N SER A 54 10.46 -8.07 13.87
CA SER A 54 9.28 -7.38 13.34
C SER A 54 7.95 -7.85 13.96
N ASP A 55 7.89 -9.09 14.44
CA ASP A 55 6.75 -9.69 15.16
C ASP A 55 6.55 -9.10 16.57
N ARG A 56 7.57 -8.42 17.12
CA ARG A 56 7.52 -7.72 18.41
C ARG A 56 7.39 -6.21 18.27
N ALA A 57 7.47 -5.68 17.05
CA ALA A 57 7.27 -4.27 16.74
C ALA A 57 5.80 -4.03 16.38
N PHE A 58 5.14 -3.10 17.07
CA PHE A 58 3.72 -2.78 16.90
C PHE A 58 3.51 -1.30 16.65
N GLN A 59 2.52 -0.96 15.84
CA GLN A 59 2.02 0.40 15.64
C GLN A 59 0.67 0.53 16.35
N LEU A 60 0.46 1.65 17.04
CA LEU A 60 -0.86 2.01 17.57
C LEU A 60 -1.63 2.85 16.54
N GLN A 61 -2.72 2.28 16.06
CA GLN A 61 -3.60 2.83 15.04
C GLN A 61 -4.91 3.30 15.68
N THR A 62 -5.56 4.29 15.07
CA THR A 62 -6.80 4.88 15.59
C THR A 62 -7.96 4.64 14.63
N PHE A 63 -9.08 4.18 15.19
CA PHE A 63 -10.31 3.86 14.49
C PHE A 63 -11.43 4.73 15.04
N TYR A 64 -12.10 5.48 14.16
CA TYR A 64 -13.31 6.23 14.49
C TYR A 64 -14.52 5.54 13.91
N SER A 65 -15.57 5.39 14.71
CA SER A 65 -16.89 4.93 14.27
C SER A 65 -17.81 6.12 14.02
N ALA A 66 -18.71 6.00 13.05
CA ALA A 66 -19.75 7.00 12.85
C ALA A 66 -20.66 7.09 14.09
N THR A 67 -21.04 8.31 14.48
CA THR A 67 -21.91 8.57 15.64
C THR A 67 -23.33 8.92 15.20
N GLU A 68 -24.30 8.88 16.13
CA GLU A 68 -25.68 9.31 15.86
C GLU A 68 -25.78 10.78 15.41
N THR A 69 -24.79 11.61 15.80
CA THR A 69 -24.69 13.04 15.45
C THR A 69 -23.93 13.28 14.14
N GLY A 70 -23.47 12.24 13.45
CA GLY A 70 -22.68 12.32 12.23
C GLY A 70 -21.24 11.82 12.41
N GLY A 71 -20.38 12.18 11.46
CA GLY A 71 -19.00 11.68 11.37
C GLY A 71 -18.85 10.50 10.41
N GLU A 72 -17.63 10.32 9.91
CA GLU A 72 -17.27 9.22 9.00
C GLU A 72 -16.44 8.17 9.73
N GLU A 73 -16.54 6.92 9.29
CA GLU A 73 -15.59 5.90 9.72
C GLU A 73 -14.19 6.28 9.23
N MET A 74 -13.25 6.45 10.15
CA MET A 74 -11.85 6.75 9.82
C MET A 74 -10.95 5.67 10.38
N LYS A 75 -10.06 5.14 9.54
CA LYS A 75 -9.08 4.11 9.92
C LYS A 75 -7.69 4.64 9.67
N LEU A 76 -7.07 5.16 10.73
CA LEU A 76 -5.84 5.95 10.67
C LEU A 76 -4.66 5.14 11.19
N GLN A 77 -3.52 5.17 10.48
CA GLN A 77 -2.26 4.60 10.98
C GLN A 77 -1.58 5.48 12.03
N VAL A 78 -2.01 6.73 12.16
CA VAL A 78 -1.54 7.69 13.16
C VAL A 78 -2.39 7.61 14.43
N SER A 79 -1.79 8.00 15.55
CA SER A 79 -2.44 8.11 16.86
C SER A 79 -1.94 9.34 17.62
N SER A 80 -2.69 9.76 18.63
CA SER A 80 -2.33 10.90 19.48
C SER A 80 -1.09 10.63 20.32
N ILE A 81 -0.35 11.71 20.63
CA ILE A 81 0.84 11.65 21.50
C ILE A 81 0.46 11.13 22.89
N VAL A 82 -0.66 11.62 23.42
CA VAL A 82 -1.13 11.29 24.77
C VAL A 82 -1.51 9.81 24.88
N ALA A 83 -2.21 9.24 23.90
CA ALA A 83 -2.54 7.82 23.89
C ALA A 83 -1.29 6.95 23.85
N GLY A 84 -0.33 7.38 23.00
CA GLY A 84 1.02 6.85 22.91
C GLY A 84 1.67 6.61 24.27
N ARG A 85 1.86 7.72 25.00
CA ARG A 85 2.53 7.77 26.31
C ARG A 85 1.71 7.12 27.42
N ALA A 86 0.40 7.30 27.43
CA ALA A 86 -0.48 6.73 28.44
C ALA A 86 -0.48 5.20 28.37
N LEU A 87 -0.49 4.62 27.17
CA LEU A 87 -0.47 3.16 27.00
C LEU A 87 0.88 2.58 27.47
N ALA A 88 2.00 3.22 27.11
CA ALA A 88 3.32 2.83 27.60
C ALA A 88 3.44 2.88 29.13
N LYS A 89 2.83 3.90 29.75
CA LYS A 89 2.82 4.09 31.20
C LYS A 89 1.95 3.07 31.93
N ASP A 90 0.80 2.70 31.38
CA ASP A 90 -0.17 1.79 32.02
C ASP A 90 0.20 0.31 31.85
N TYR A 91 1.05 -0.03 30.88
CA TYR A 91 1.51 -1.40 30.60
C TYR A 91 3.04 -1.56 30.60
N PRO A 92 3.76 -1.14 31.67
CA PRO A 92 5.23 -1.15 31.71
C PRO A 92 5.82 -2.58 31.75
N ASP A 93 5.02 -3.56 32.17
CA ASP A 93 5.42 -4.97 32.22
C ASP A 93 5.39 -5.60 30.82
N GLN A 94 4.58 -5.10 29.89
CA GLN A 94 4.40 -5.64 28.55
C GLN A 94 5.18 -4.86 27.48
N ILE A 95 5.28 -3.54 27.64
CA ILE A 95 5.93 -2.63 26.69
C ILE A 95 7.40 -2.44 27.10
N GLU A 96 8.33 -2.82 26.23
CA GLU A 96 9.77 -2.65 26.44
C GLU A 96 10.24 -1.25 26.05
N ARG A 97 9.77 -0.74 24.91
CA ARG A 97 10.10 0.57 24.36
C ARG A 97 8.87 1.17 23.66
N HIS A 98 8.76 2.49 23.71
CA HIS A 98 7.79 3.30 22.99
C HIS A 98 8.52 4.48 22.34
N VAL A 99 8.15 4.79 21.09
CA VAL A 99 8.67 5.93 20.34
C VAL A 99 7.50 6.59 19.61
N TRP A 100 7.36 7.90 19.74
CA TRP A 100 6.49 8.69 18.88
C TRP A 100 7.29 9.31 17.73
N VAL A 101 6.77 9.19 16.52
CA VAL A 101 7.42 9.66 15.30
C VAL A 101 6.48 10.56 14.51
N ARG A 102 6.98 11.70 14.06
CA ARG A 102 6.31 12.50 13.01
C ARG A 102 7.14 12.57 11.73
N GLY A 103 6.46 12.78 10.62
CA GLY A 103 7.05 12.86 9.30
C GLY A 103 6.83 14.20 8.63
N PHE A 104 7.87 14.73 7.99
CA PHE A 104 7.78 15.94 7.17
C PHE A 104 9.00 16.04 6.24
N SER A 105 8.99 17.01 5.33
CA SER A 105 10.08 17.25 4.38
C SER A 105 10.65 18.66 4.58
N PRO A 106 11.50 18.88 5.60
CA PRO A 106 12.00 20.19 5.94
C PRO A 106 13.04 20.71 4.96
N VAL A 107 13.19 22.03 4.96
CA VAL A 107 14.38 22.68 4.40
C VAL A 107 15.55 22.47 5.36
N VAL A 108 16.66 22.01 4.81
CA VAL A 108 17.93 21.79 5.50
C VAL A 108 18.98 22.70 4.87
N ILE A 109 19.60 23.51 5.72
CA ILE A 109 20.70 24.40 5.35
C ILE A 109 22.00 23.69 5.68
N GLN A 110 22.87 23.60 4.68
CA GLN A 110 24.20 23.01 4.80
C GLN A 110 25.16 23.90 4.01
N ASP A 111 26.22 24.39 4.66
CA ASP A 111 27.23 25.26 4.04
C ASP A 111 26.62 26.49 3.30
N GLY A 112 25.53 27.05 3.84
CA GLY A 112 24.81 28.18 3.26
C GLY A 112 23.87 27.83 2.09
N GLN A 113 23.83 26.57 1.65
CA GLN A 113 22.90 26.09 0.63
C GLN A 113 21.66 25.47 1.26
N ALA A 114 20.48 25.92 0.81
CA ALA A 114 19.20 25.34 1.20
C ALA A 114 18.84 24.17 0.26
N SER A 115 18.51 23.03 0.86
CA SER A 115 18.06 21.82 0.16
C SER A 115 16.97 21.13 0.98
N GLN A 116 16.25 20.16 0.43
CA GLN A 116 15.23 19.41 1.16
C GLN A 116 15.72 18.00 1.48
N ILE A 117 15.40 17.49 2.68
CA ILE A 117 15.45 16.06 2.97
C ILE A 117 14.05 15.50 2.73
N GLU A 118 13.94 14.59 1.77
CA GLU A 118 12.70 13.87 1.53
C GLU A 118 12.47 12.86 2.67
N LYS A 119 11.28 12.90 3.29
CA LYS A 119 10.89 11.96 4.37
C LYS A 119 11.81 12.01 5.59
N LEU A 120 12.01 13.19 6.16
CA LEU A 120 12.63 13.30 7.46
C LEU A 120 11.65 12.84 8.54
N ARG A 121 12.13 11.99 9.45
CA ARG A 121 11.36 11.48 10.58
C ARG A 121 11.92 12.08 11.86
N MET A 122 11.06 12.73 12.63
CA MET A 122 11.40 13.24 13.95
C MET A 122 10.88 12.28 14.99
N ALA A 123 11.77 11.72 15.81
CA ALA A 123 11.45 10.76 16.86
C ALA A 123 11.75 11.36 18.25
N ASP A 124 10.86 11.18 19.21
CA ASP A 124 11.05 11.65 20.58
C ASP A 124 12.14 10.86 21.35
N SER A 125 12.44 9.67 20.87
CA SER A 125 13.39 8.72 21.45
C SER A 125 14.08 7.90 20.35
N ASN A 126 14.90 6.91 20.73
CA ASN A 126 15.69 6.16 19.77
C ASN A 126 14.82 5.16 18.97
N LEU A 127 14.38 5.58 17.78
CA LEU A 127 13.55 4.76 16.88
C LEU A 127 14.18 3.38 16.57
N PHE A 128 15.50 3.32 16.51
CA PHE A 128 16.23 2.10 16.15
C PHE A 128 16.24 1.03 17.25
N ASP A 129 15.76 1.33 18.45
CA ASP A 129 15.51 0.31 19.49
C ASP A 129 14.29 -0.58 19.14
N ILE A 130 13.37 -0.04 18.33
CA ILE A 130 12.16 -0.73 17.86
C ILE A 130 12.37 -1.21 16.42
N MET A 131 12.89 -0.33 15.57
CA MET A 131 13.10 -0.58 14.15
C MET A 131 14.56 -1.02 13.88
N ASP A 132 14.80 -2.33 13.81
CA ASP A 132 16.14 -2.90 13.64
C ASP A 132 16.65 -2.80 12.18
N VAL A 133 17.12 -1.62 11.80
CA VAL A 133 17.69 -1.33 10.49
C VAL A 133 19.21 -1.56 10.50
N PRO A 134 19.79 -2.23 9.49
CA PRO A 134 21.24 -2.38 9.38
C PRO A 134 21.97 -1.03 9.25
N PHE A 135 23.10 -0.87 9.93
CA PHE A 135 23.92 0.34 9.87
C PHE A 135 25.12 0.17 8.93
N VAL A 136 25.45 1.25 8.20
CA VAL A 136 26.68 1.38 7.41
C VAL A 136 27.78 2.00 8.28
N ARG A 137 27.44 3.01 9.09
CA ARG A 137 28.33 3.67 10.05
C ARG A 137 27.59 3.91 11.37
N GLY A 138 28.27 3.70 12.49
CA GLY A 138 27.67 3.78 13.82
C GLY A 138 26.85 2.52 14.17
N SER A 139 25.96 2.63 15.14
CA SER A 139 25.10 1.53 15.59
C SER A 139 23.74 2.05 16.07
N ALA A 140 22.72 1.19 16.09
CA ALA A 140 21.39 1.52 16.60
C ALA A 140 21.45 2.16 18.00
N ALA A 141 22.27 1.62 18.91
CA ALA A 141 22.41 2.11 20.29
C ALA A 141 23.03 3.51 20.40
N THR A 142 23.79 3.95 19.40
CA THR A 142 24.50 5.26 19.38
C THR A 142 23.98 6.19 18.29
N ALA A 143 22.93 5.79 17.57
CA ALA A 143 22.41 6.53 16.45
C ALA A 143 21.74 7.84 16.86
N LEU A 144 21.05 7.87 18.01
CA LEU A 144 20.28 9.02 18.46
C LEU A 144 20.50 9.31 19.97
N PRO A 145 21.73 9.67 20.39
CA PRO A 145 22.07 9.81 21.81
C PRO A 145 21.39 11.01 22.50
N ASP A 146 21.13 12.10 21.77
CA ASP A 146 20.56 13.34 22.28
C ASP A 146 19.55 13.99 21.30
N ALA A 147 18.85 15.02 21.75
CA ALA A 147 17.81 15.75 20.98
C ALA A 147 18.35 16.63 19.84
N HIS A 148 19.67 16.62 19.61
CA HIS A 148 20.35 17.31 18.50
C HIS A 148 21.12 16.31 17.64
N SER A 149 20.70 15.04 17.64
CA SER A 149 21.33 13.98 16.86
C SER A 149 20.47 13.59 15.66
N ILE A 150 21.11 13.35 14.52
CA ILE A 150 20.46 12.88 13.29
C ILE A 150 21.21 11.69 12.71
N ALA A 151 20.46 10.66 12.33
CA ALA A 151 20.94 9.55 11.54
C ALA A 151 20.45 9.73 10.09
N LEU A 152 21.32 9.48 9.12
CA LEU A 152 21.01 9.62 7.69
C LEU A 152 20.94 8.25 7.02
N SER A 153 20.10 8.13 6.00
CA SER A 153 20.16 6.96 5.12
C SER A 153 21.42 7.01 4.26
N GLU A 154 21.87 5.86 3.75
CA GLU A 154 23.05 5.77 2.89
C GLU A 154 22.91 6.67 1.65
N SER A 155 21.74 6.67 1.00
CA SER A 155 21.47 7.54 -0.14
C SER A 155 21.48 9.03 0.22
N GLU A 156 20.90 9.43 1.35
CA GLU A 156 20.85 10.85 1.75
C GLU A 156 22.23 11.34 2.23
N ALA A 157 22.99 10.50 2.94
CA ALA A 157 24.38 10.78 3.31
C ALA A 157 25.24 11.00 2.06
N LYS A 158 25.14 10.12 1.06
CA LYS A 158 25.89 10.25 -0.20
C LYS A 158 25.48 11.48 -1.00
N ARG A 159 24.19 11.80 -1.04
CA ARG A 159 23.68 13.00 -1.72
C ARG A 159 24.24 14.29 -1.11
N ARG A 160 24.42 14.34 0.21
CA ARG A 160 24.84 15.55 0.94
C ARG A 160 26.34 15.70 1.13
N PHE A 161 27.04 14.59 1.33
CA PHE A 161 28.46 14.58 1.69
C PHE A 161 29.34 13.88 0.65
N GLY A 162 28.75 13.33 -0.42
CA GLY A 162 29.48 12.53 -1.41
C GLY A 162 30.08 11.28 -0.76
N ASP A 163 31.37 11.06 -0.98
CA ASP A 163 32.12 9.97 -0.36
C ASP A 163 32.82 10.38 0.96
N VAL A 164 32.58 11.62 1.44
CA VAL A 164 33.13 12.11 2.71
C VAL A 164 32.35 11.56 3.88
N ASP A 165 33.05 11.19 4.96
CA ASP A 165 32.42 10.72 6.19
C ASP A 165 31.52 11.82 6.79
N PRO A 166 30.19 11.59 6.88
CA PRO A 166 29.26 12.59 7.38
C PRO A 166 29.25 12.64 8.92
N THR A 167 29.78 11.63 9.62
CA THR A 167 29.70 11.55 11.09
C THR A 167 30.42 12.73 11.74
N GLY A 168 29.74 13.37 12.69
CA GLY A 168 30.21 14.56 13.41
C GLY A 168 29.94 15.88 12.70
N ARG A 169 29.49 15.88 11.43
CA ARG A 169 29.07 17.09 10.72
C ARG A 169 27.72 17.58 11.23
N THR A 170 27.47 18.88 11.06
CA THR A 170 26.22 19.52 11.46
C THR A 170 25.36 19.84 10.25
N LEU A 171 24.05 19.64 10.38
CA LEU A 171 23.02 20.05 9.44
C LEU A 171 22.03 20.94 10.19
N THR A 172 21.66 22.07 9.60
CA THR A 172 20.66 22.96 10.20
C THR A 172 19.30 22.65 9.59
N ILE A 173 18.38 22.10 10.38
CA ILE A 173 17.02 21.80 9.96
C ILE A 173 16.14 23.01 10.31
N VAL A 174 15.42 23.52 9.32
CA VAL A 174 14.43 24.58 9.53
C VAL A 174 13.09 23.93 9.81
N ASP A 175 12.62 24.06 11.05
CA ASP A 175 11.31 23.61 11.49
C ASP A 175 10.42 24.79 11.92
N ASN A 176 9.17 24.51 12.31
CA ASN A 176 8.21 25.47 12.86
C ASN A 176 8.73 26.27 14.07
N ASN A 177 9.81 25.82 14.72
CA ASN A 177 10.45 26.52 15.83
C ASN A 177 11.69 27.33 15.43
N GLY A 178 12.05 27.33 14.14
CA GLY A 178 13.22 28.01 13.62
C GLY A 178 14.32 27.03 13.16
N PRO A 179 15.51 27.56 12.81
CA PRO A 179 16.67 26.74 12.46
C PRO A 179 17.22 26.05 13.71
N VAL A 180 17.36 24.73 13.66
CA VAL A 180 17.94 23.90 14.72
C VAL A 180 19.08 23.08 14.16
N ASP A 181 20.23 23.12 14.84
CA ASP A 181 21.41 22.37 14.45
C ASP A 181 21.33 20.92 14.94
N TYR A 182 21.60 20.00 14.03
CA TYR A 182 21.66 18.56 14.27
C TYR A 182 23.01 18.00 13.86
N ARG A 183 23.63 17.23 14.75
CA ARG A 183 24.89 16.52 14.51
C ARG A 183 24.61 15.14 13.93
N VAL A 184 25.25 14.81 12.81
CA VAL A 184 25.16 13.49 12.19
C VAL A 184 25.92 12.49 13.05
N THR A 185 25.22 11.49 13.57
CA THR A 185 25.77 10.50 14.53
C THR A 185 25.90 9.12 13.92
N ALA A 186 25.07 8.76 12.94
CA ALA A 186 25.11 7.46 12.29
C ALA A 186 24.58 7.50 10.85
N VAL A 187 24.93 6.47 10.08
CA VAL A 187 24.41 6.23 8.73
C VAL A 187 23.81 4.83 8.66
N PHE A 188 22.50 4.75 8.41
CA PHE A 188 21.76 3.50 8.27
C PHE A 188 21.56 3.13 6.79
N ARG A 189 21.40 1.83 6.49
CA ARG A 189 21.09 1.38 5.13
C ARG A 189 19.70 1.84 4.71
N ASP A 190 19.53 2.14 3.44
CA ASP A 190 18.22 2.55 2.92
C ASP A 190 17.14 1.49 3.21
N TRP A 191 15.96 1.97 3.60
CA TRP A 191 14.80 1.13 3.84
C TRP A 191 14.41 0.40 2.55
N PRO A 192 14.18 -0.92 2.59
CA PRO A 192 13.64 -1.65 1.45
C PRO A 192 12.30 -1.08 1.01
N ARG A 193 11.99 -1.15 -0.28
CA ARG A 193 10.69 -0.67 -0.81
C ARG A 193 9.48 -1.45 -0.28
N ASN A 194 9.68 -2.69 0.18
CA ASN A 194 8.66 -3.48 0.86
C ASN A 194 8.64 -3.20 2.38
N SER A 195 8.57 -1.94 2.76
CA SER A 195 8.42 -1.53 4.14
C SER A 195 7.27 -0.54 4.29
N SER A 196 6.44 -0.73 5.32
CA SER A 196 5.36 0.20 5.65
C SER A 196 5.89 1.55 6.17
N PHE A 197 7.16 1.57 6.57
CA PHE A 197 7.87 2.76 7.01
C PHE A 197 9.03 3.11 6.07
N SER A 198 9.31 4.40 5.90
CA SER A 198 10.49 4.85 5.17
C SER A 198 11.00 6.18 5.72
N ALA A 199 12.32 6.33 5.76
CA ALA A 199 13.00 7.53 6.24
C ALA A 199 14.27 7.79 5.41
N GLY A 200 14.42 9.02 4.91
CA GLY A 200 15.70 9.50 4.37
C GLY A 200 16.63 10.02 5.47
N ALA A 201 16.05 10.45 6.59
CA ALA A 201 16.76 10.78 7.82
C ALA A 201 15.86 10.57 9.04
N VAL A 202 16.48 10.27 10.18
CA VAL A 202 15.80 10.21 11.49
C VAL A 202 16.51 11.17 12.42
N ALA A 203 15.81 12.21 12.89
CA ALA A 203 16.31 13.17 13.86
C ALA A 203 15.62 12.93 15.20
N ARG A 204 16.39 12.93 16.29
CA ARG A 204 15.81 12.89 17.64
C ARG A 204 15.50 14.30 18.09
N PHE A 205 14.38 14.52 18.77
CA PHE A 205 14.03 15.86 19.26
C PHE A 205 13.42 15.77 20.66
N ASP A 206 13.37 16.92 21.34
CA ASP A 206 12.68 17.03 22.62
C ASP A 206 11.22 17.39 22.38
N LEU A 207 10.33 16.48 22.74
CA LEU A 207 8.89 16.61 22.54
C LEU A 207 8.29 17.78 23.34
N GLU A 208 8.72 17.97 24.58
CA GLU A 208 8.18 19.00 25.47
C GLU A 208 8.64 20.40 25.02
N ALA A 209 9.90 20.53 24.59
CA ALA A 209 10.42 21.76 24.02
C ALA A 209 9.75 22.10 22.69
N GLN A 210 9.49 21.09 21.85
CA GLN A 210 8.89 21.28 20.53
C GLN A 210 7.46 21.83 20.60
N PHE A 211 6.69 21.38 21.58
CA PHE A 211 5.29 21.78 21.77
C PHE A 211 5.11 22.74 22.96
N ALA A 212 6.17 23.45 23.36
CA ALA A 212 6.13 24.36 24.51
C ALA A 212 5.12 25.50 24.33
N ASP A 213 4.87 25.94 23.10
CA ASP A 213 3.89 26.97 22.72
C ASP A 213 2.46 26.41 22.55
N ARG A 214 2.31 25.09 22.44
CA ARG A 214 1.07 24.36 22.16
C ARG A 214 0.97 23.09 23.00
N ARG A 215 1.05 23.29 24.33
CA ARG A 215 1.04 22.18 25.30
C ARG A 215 -0.23 21.35 25.26
N ASP A 216 -1.33 21.93 24.81
CA ASP A 216 -2.60 21.25 24.56
C ASP A 216 -2.43 20.04 23.63
N GLN A 217 -1.57 20.13 22.61
CA GLN A 217 -1.31 19.03 21.68
C GLN A 217 -0.69 17.79 22.35
N LEU A 218 0.04 17.96 23.45
CA LEU A 218 0.62 16.84 24.20
C LEU A 218 -0.43 16.07 25.01
N THR A 219 -1.60 16.68 25.23
CA THR A 219 -2.69 16.13 26.05
C THR A 219 -3.97 15.85 25.26
N ALA A 220 -4.04 16.29 24.00
CA ALA A 220 -5.20 16.15 23.13
C ALA A 220 -5.34 14.71 22.60
N TRP A 221 -6.45 14.05 22.93
CA TRP A 221 -6.75 12.67 22.54
C TRP A 221 -7.30 12.54 21.11
N ASP A 222 -7.86 13.64 20.60
CA ASP A 222 -8.43 13.81 19.26
C ASP A 222 -7.39 14.28 18.23
N SER A 223 -6.20 14.72 18.66
CA SER A 223 -5.13 15.17 17.78
C SER A 223 -4.27 14.01 17.25
N GLN A 224 -4.64 13.45 16.10
CA GLN A 224 -3.90 12.37 15.44
C GLN A 224 -2.74 12.93 14.60
N SER A 225 -1.58 13.10 15.23
CA SER A 225 -0.48 13.92 14.68
C SER A 225 0.83 13.16 14.39
N GLY A 226 0.89 11.85 14.65
CA GLY A 226 2.08 11.05 14.36
C GLY A 226 1.87 9.55 14.57
N TRP A 227 2.93 8.77 14.36
CA TRP A 227 2.95 7.33 14.51
C TRP A 227 3.55 6.93 15.86
N ASN A 228 2.79 6.18 16.65
CA ASN A 228 3.29 5.57 17.87
C ASN A 228 3.75 4.13 17.57
N PHE A 229 5.03 3.86 17.83
CA PHE A 229 5.61 2.53 17.72
C PHE A 229 5.98 1.97 19.08
N TYR A 230 5.80 0.66 19.24
CA TYR A 230 6.09 -0.07 20.46
C TYR A 230 6.93 -1.31 20.15
N ARG A 231 7.86 -1.61 21.05
CA ARG A 231 8.47 -2.94 21.14
C ARG A 231 7.86 -3.65 22.34
N LEU A 232 7.15 -4.74 22.09
CA LEU A 232 6.57 -5.57 23.15
C LEU A 232 7.57 -6.62 23.61
N ARG A 233 7.46 -7.08 24.86
CA ARG A 233 8.28 -8.19 25.37
C ARG A 233 7.96 -9.50 24.67
N SER A 234 6.68 -9.77 24.43
CA SER A 234 6.17 -10.92 23.68
C SER A 234 5.09 -10.48 22.68
N PRO A 235 4.99 -11.11 21.49
CA PRO A 235 3.86 -10.87 20.59
C PRO A 235 2.49 -11.18 21.24
N ALA A 236 2.46 -12.09 22.22
CA ALA A 236 1.23 -12.42 22.96
C ALA A 236 0.73 -11.28 23.87
N ASP A 237 1.61 -10.35 24.27
CA ASP A 237 1.23 -9.22 25.11
C ASP A 237 0.29 -8.26 24.38
N ALA A 238 0.37 -8.19 23.04
CA ALA A 238 -0.56 -7.41 22.24
C ALA A 238 -2.01 -7.88 22.46
N ALA A 239 -2.24 -9.19 22.46
CA ALA A 239 -3.58 -9.74 22.70
C ALA A 239 -4.10 -9.40 24.10
N LEU A 240 -3.23 -9.41 25.12
CA LEU A 240 -3.57 -8.99 26.48
C LEU A 240 -3.96 -7.51 26.54
N ILE A 241 -3.15 -6.63 25.94
CA ILE A 241 -3.45 -5.19 25.89
C ILE A 241 -4.77 -4.95 25.16
N MET A 242 -4.95 -5.56 23.97
CA MET A 242 -6.16 -5.42 23.17
C MET A 242 -7.42 -5.91 23.90
N SER A 243 -7.33 -6.99 24.69
CA SER A 243 -8.46 -7.47 25.50
C SER A 243 -8.91 -6.48 26.58
N ARG A 244 -8.02 -5.57 26.98
CA ARG A 244 -8.27 -4.54 28.01
C ARG A 244 -8.47 -3.15 27.42
N MET A 245 -8.29 -2.98 26.10
CA MET A 245 -8.32 -1.68 25.44
C MET A 245 -9.64 -0.93 25.65
N PRO A 246 -10.83 -1.54 25.51
CA PRO A 246 -12.10 -0.81 25.69
C PRO A 246 -12.27 -0.22 27.10
N ALA A 247 -11.79 -0.93 28.12
CA ALA A 247 -11.81 -0.43 29.50
C ALA A 247 -10.73 0.64 29.74
N TRP A 248 -9.59 0.51 29.06
CA TRP A 248 -8.50 1.48 29.12
C TRP A 248 -8.89 2.81 28.46
N GLU A 249 -9.55 2.77 27.31
CA GLU A 249 -10.07 3.94 26.58
C GLU A 249 -11.04 4.74 27.44
N LYS A 250 -12.09 4.08 27.95
CA LYS A 250 -13.10 4.73 28.82
C LYS A 250 -12.52 5.35 30.09
N ARG A 251 -11.43 4.78 30.61
CA ARG A 251 -10.76 5.29 31.81
C ARG A 251 -9.88 6.51 31.52
N ASN A 252 -9.16 6.49 30.39
CA ASN A 252 -8.11 7.46 30.13
C ASN A 252 -8.55 8.62 29.22
N ILE A 253 -9.49 8.37 28.30
CA ILE A 253 -10.05 9.40 27.45
C ILE A 253 -11.05 10.22 28.29
N PRO A 254 -10.82 11.53 28.47
CA PRO A 254 -11.68 12.35 29.31
C PRO A 254 -13.06 12.57 28.67
N ASP A 255 -14.10 12.54 29.50
CA ASP A 255 -15.43 12.97 29.08
C ASP A 255 -15.43 14.45 28.70
N TYR A 256 -16.14 14.81 27.63
CA TYR A 256 -16.44 16.19 27.31
C TYR A 256 -17.96 16.47 27.41
N PRO A 257 -18.35 17.70 27.77
CA PRO A 257 -19.74 18.11 27.77
C PRO A 257 -20.22 18.36 26.33
N GLY A 258 -21.03 17.45 25.79
CA GLY A 258 -21.69 17.59 24.49
C GLY A 258 -23.20 17.62 24.67
N GLY A 259 -23.89 18.68 24.22
CA GLY A 259 -25.36 18.71 24.25
C GLY A 259 -26.05 18.62 25.61
N GLY A 260 -25.38 19.00 26.70
CA GLY A 260 -25.92 18.82 28.06
C GLY A 260 -25.82 17.39 28.59
N ARG A 261 -25.11 16.50 27.89
CA ARG A 261 -24.76 15.14 28.32
C ARG A 261 -23.24 14.98 28.39
N ARG A 262 -22.75 14.12 29.28
CA ARG A 262 -21.34 13.70 29.26
C ARG A 262 -21.18 12.65 28.17
N VAL A 263 -20.31 12.91 27.20
CA VAL A 263 -19.96 11.98 26.14
C VAL A 263 -18.50 11.60 26.33
N ASN A 264 -18.19 10.30 26.29
CA ASN A 264 -16.82 9.82 26.33
C ASN A 264 -16.38 9.46 24.89
N PRO A 265 -15.35 10.11 24.32
CA PRO A 265 -14.87 9.76 22.98
C PRO A 265 -14.45 8.30 22.85
N GLY A 266 -14.06 7.63 23.93
CA GLY A 266 -13.79 6.19 23.94
C GLY A 266 -14.99 5.29 23.63
N ASP A 267 -16.20 5.84 23.46
CA ASP A 267 -17.33 5.08 22.90
C ASP A 267 -17.31 5.01 21.37
N TYR A 268 -16.59 5.91 20.69
CA TYR A 268 -16.51 5.95 19.22
C TYR A 268 -15.08 6.02 18.66
N GLN A 269 -14.06 6.21 19.51
CA GLN A 269 -12.65 6.19 19.19
C GLN A 269 -12.00 4.93 19.81
N ASP A 270 -11.60 4.01 18.96
CA ASP A 270 -10.95 2.73 19.29
C ASP A 270 -9.48 2.76 18.88
N TYR A 271 -8.61 2.16 19.68
CA TYR A 271 -7.19 2.03 19.42
C TYR A 271 -6.80 0.57 19.19
N ARG A 272 -6.03 0.30 18.13
CA ARG A 272 -5.56 -1.05 17.84
C ARG A 272 -4.05 -1.13 17.73
N LEU A 273 -3.46 -2.11 18.41
CA LEU A 273 -2.07 -2.50 18.23
C LEU A 273 -1.97 -3.47 17.05
N VAL A 274 -1.28 -3.05 16.00
CA VAL A 274 -1.05 -3.85 14.80
C VAL A 274 0.43 -4.16 14.68
N ALA A 275 0.78 -5.44 14.52
CA ALA A 275 2.16 -5.85 14.30
C ALA A 275 2.68 -5.23 13.00
N LEU A 276 3.93 -4.78 12.98
CA LEU A 276 4.49 -4.05 11.83
C LEU A 276 4.33 -4.80 10.49
N PRO A 277 4.55 -6.13 10.39
CA PRO A 277 4.31 -6.89 9.16
C PRO A 277 2.86 -6.89 8.65
N ASP A 278 1.90 -6.57 9.51
CA ASP A 278 0.48 -6.53 9.18
C ASP A 278 -0.02 -5.10 8.89
N VAL A 279 0.80 -4.06 9.09
CA VAL A 279 0.41 -2.66 8.88
C VAL A 279 0.09 -2.39 7.40
N HIS A 280 0.93 -2.88 6.48
CA HIS A 280 0.77 -2.65 5.03
C HIS A 280 -0.56 -3.20 4.50
N LEU A 281 -0.92 -4.42 4.93
CA LEU A 281 -2.16 -5.12 4.56
C LEU A 281 -3.23 -5.03 5.67
N GLY A 282 -3.15 -3.99 6.50
CA GLY A 282 -4.04 -3.77 7.64
C GLY A 282 -5.33 -3.08 7.25
N GLU A 283 -6.23 -2.89 8.22
CA GLU A 283 -7.48 -2.15 7.98
C GLU A 283 -7.28 -0.63 7.90
N ALA A 284 -6.30 -0.10 8.63
CA ALA A 284 -5.98 1.32 8.61
C ALA A 284 -5.05 1.63 7.43
N GLN A 285 -5.55 2.46 6.51
CA GLN A 285 -4.88 2.80 5.26
C GLN A 285 -4.61 4.30 5.13
N ASN A 286 -5.26 5.11 5.98
CA ASN A 286 -5.10 6.56 5.95
C ASN A 286 -3.90 7.00 6.80
N SER A 287 -3.23 8.07 6.36
CA SER A 287 -2.10 8.70 7.06
C SER A 287 -0.92 7.75 7.32
N GLY A 288 -0.71 6.77 6.44
CA GLY A 288 0.45 5.87 6.49
C GLY A 288 1.74 6.56 6.02
N PRO A 289 2.92 6.17 6.51
CA PRO A 289 4.21 6.69 6.01
C PRO A 289 4.50 6.29 4.56
N THR A 290 3.86 5.21 4.11
CA THR A 290 3.87 4.68 2.75
C THR A 290 2.44 4.24 2.38
N PRO A 291 2.07 4.23 1.09
CA PRO A 291 0.76 3.74 0.67
C PRO A 291 0.62 2.25 0.99
N GLY A 292 -0.44 1.88 1.71
CA GLY A 292 -0.75 0.49 1.97
C GLY A 292 -1.58 -0.17 0.86
N ASN A 293 -2.00 -1.41 1.11
CA ASN A 293 -2.82 -2.20 0.20
C ASN A 293 -3.80 -3.06 1.00
N ASP A 294 -4.78 -3.67 0.34
CA ASP A 294 -5.79 -4.50 1.00
C ASP A 294 -5.59 -6.00 0.72
N ARG A 295 -5.91 -6.82 1.73
CA ARG A 295 -5.81 -8.29 1.66
C ARG A 295 -6.72 -8.88 0.58
N ALA A 296 -7.91 -8.32 0.35
CA ALA A 296 -8.81 -8.81 -0.68
C ALA A 296 -8.26 -8.50 -2.08
N THR A 297 -7.60 -7.37 -2.28
CA THR A 297 -6.92 -7.03 -3.54
C THR A 297 -5.79 -8.03 -3.84
N VAL A 298 -4.93 -8.29 -2.86
CA VAL A 298 -3.84 -9.29 -3.01
C VAL A 298 -4.40 -10.70 -3.25
N ALA A 299 -5.46 -11.09 -2.54
CA ALA A 299 -6.13 -12.37 -2.75
C ALA A 299 -6.76 -12.47 -4.15
N THR A 300 -7.32 -11.37 -4.67
CA THR A 300 -7.87 -11.31 -6.03
C THR A 300 -6.80 -11.56 -7.07
N PHE A 301 -5.61 -10.98 -6.91
CA PHE A 301 -4.48 -11.29 -7.79
C PHE A 301 -4.07 -12.76 -7.73
N ALA A 302 -4.02 -13.38 -6.54
CA ALA A 302 -3.75 -14.80 -6.41
C ALA A 302 -4.81 -15.68 -7.13
N VAL A 303 -6.10 -15.32 -7.03
CA VAL A 303 -7.19 -15.99 -7.75
C VAL A 303 -7.02 -15.83 -9.27
N ILE A 304 -6.69 -14.63 -9.76
CA ILE A 304 -6.43 -14.39 -11.19
C ILE A 304 -5.26 -15.24 -11.68
N ALA A 305 -4.17 -15.34 -10.92
CA ALA A 305 -3.03 -16.19 -11.26
C ALA A 305 -3.45 -17.66 -11.40
N LEU A 306 -4.30 -18.16 -10.49
CA LEU A 306 -4.85 -19.52 -10.56
C LEU A 306 -5.75 -19.73 -11.78
N LEU A 307 -6.60 -18.76 -12.12
CA LEU A 307 -7.47 -18.82 -13.30
C LEU A 307 -6.65 -18.85 -14.60
N ILE A 308 -5.65 -18.00 -14.73
CA ILE A 308 -4.72 -17.97 -15.88
C ILE A 308 -4.01 -19.31 -16.02
N LEU A 309 -3.50 -19.85 -14.91
CA LEU A 309 -2.83 -21.14 -14.91
C LEU A 309 -3.79 -22.29 -15.29
N GLY A 310 -5.02 -22.26 -14.76
CA GLY A 310 -6.08 -23.18 -15.12
C GLY A 310 -6.38 -23.15 -16.62
N MET A 311 -6.49 -21.97 -17.23
CA MET A 311 -6.67 -21.82 -18.67
C MET A 311 -5.51 -22.41 -19.47
N ALA A 312 -4.26 -22.24 -19.03
CA ALA A 312 -3.10 -22.84 -19.68
C ALA A 312 -3.14 -24.38 -19.63
N CYS A 313 -3.50 -24.96 -18.48
CA CYS A 313 -3.67 -26.41 -18.31
C CYS A 313 -4.79 -26.98 -19.19
N VAL A 314 -5.93 -26.29 -19.24
CA VAL A 314 -7.08 -26.70 -20.08
C VAL A 314 -6.73 -26.62 -21.56
N ASN A 315 -6.03 -25.57 -21.98
CA ASN A 315 -5.57 -25.42 -23.37
C ASN A 315 -4.64 -26.57 -23.77
N PHE A 316 -3.66 -26.91 -22.92
CA PHE A 316 -2.78 -28.06 -23.13
C PHE A 316 -3.58 -29.36 -23.27
N THR A 317 -4.52 -29.59 -22.35
CA THR A 317 -5.39 -30.77 -22.33
C THR A 317 -6.24 -30.88 -23.60
N ASN A 318 -6.82 -29.76 -24.05
CA ASN A 318 -7.65 -29.68 -25.25
C ASN A 318 -6.84 -30.01 -26.51
N LEU A 319 -5.63 -29.46 -26.63
CA LEU A 319 -4.74 -29.75 -27.76
C LEU A 319 -4.27 -31.21 -27.73
N ALA A 320 -3.87 -31.73 -26.57
CA ALA A 320 -3.42 -33.12 -26.41
C ALA A 320 -4.51 -34.13 -26.77
N THR A 321 -5.75 -33.85 -26.40
CA THR A 321 -6.91 -34.70 -26.71
C THR A 321 -7.36 -34.57 -28.16
N ALA A 322 -7.20 -33.41 -28.81
CA ALA A 322 -7.46 -33.25 -30.24
C ALA A 322 -6.63 -34.21 -31.12
N ARG A 323 -5.43 -34.57 -30.66
CA ARG A 323 -4.54 -35.54 -31.33
C ARG A 323 -4.68 -36.98 -30.82
N ALA A 324 -5.65 -37.23 -29.94
CA ALA A 324 -5.85 -38.55 -29.37
C ALA A 324 -6.06 -39.62 -30.44
N SER A 325 -6.70 -39.28 -31.57
CA SER A 325 -6.91 -40.22 -32.68
C SER A 325 -5.62 -40.74 -33.32
N GLN A 326 -4.62 -39.87 -33.52
CA GLN A 326 -3.31 -40.29 -34.04
C GLN A 326 -2.54 -41.12 -33.00
N ARG A 327 -2.59 -40.73 -31.72
CA ARG A 327 -1.93 -41.45 -30.61
C ARG A 327 -2.64 -42.77 -30.24
N ALA A 328 -3.93 -42.90 -30.53
CA ALA A 328 -4.72 -44.09 -30.21
C ALA A 328 -4.20 -45.34 -30.95
N ARG A 329 -3.80 -45.21 -32.22
CA ARG A 329 -3.21 -46.31 -33.00
C ARG A 329 -1.85 -46.75 -32.41
N GLU A 330 -1.01 -45.79 -32.02
CA GLU A 330 0.28 -46.07 -31.37
C GLU A 330 0.11 -46.78 -30.02
N VAL A 331 -0.86 -46.35 -29.21
CA VAL A 331 -1.19 -46.97 -27.93
C VAL A 331 -1.75 -48.38 -28.11
N ALA A 332 -2.64 -48.58 -29.09
CA ALA A 332 -3.21 -49.89 -29.40
C ALA A 332 -2.12 -50.89 -29.80
N LEU A 333 -1.17 -50.50 -30.67
CA LEU A 333 -0.02 -51.32 -31.05
C LEU A 333 0.87 -51.66 -29.86
N ARG A 334 1.17 -50.69 -28.98
CA ARG A 334 1.96 -50.93 -27.77
C ARG A 334 1.31 -51.89 -26.78
N LYS A 335 -0.02 -51.83 -26.62
CA LYS A 335 -0.75 -52.78 -25.76
C LYS A 335 -0.73 -54.19 -26.34
N VAL A 336 -0.84 -54.34 -27.66
CA VAL A 336 -0.69 -55.64 -28.33
C VAL A 336 0.73 -56.20 -28.14
N LEU A 337 1.74 -55.33 -28.11
CA LEU A 337 3.14 -55.68 -27.80
C LEU A 337 3.41 -55.87 -26.29
N GLY A 338 2.39 -55.88 -25.43
CA GLY A 338 2.53 -56.21 -24.00
C GLY A 338 2.67 -55.02 -23.06
N ALA A 339 2.53 -53.77 -23.51
CA ALA A 339 2.58 -52.61 -22.63
C ALA A 339 1.36 -52.55 -21.69
N SER A 340 1.59 -52.43 -20.39
CA SER A 340 0.52 -52.32 -19.41
C SER A 340 -0.10 -50.91 -19.38
N ARG A 341 -1.34 -50.81 -18.89
CA ARG A 341 -2.03 -49.51 -18.74
C ARG A 341 -1.25 -48.52 -17.86
N GLY A 342 -0.64 -49.01 -16.79
CA GLY A 342 0.18 -48.19 -15.88
C GLY A 342 1.45 -47.64 -16.55
N GLN A 343 2.12 -48.45 -17.38
CA GLN A 343 3.30 -48.01 -18.13
C GLN A 343 2.97 -46.88 -19.11
N LEU A 344 1.81 -46.96 -19.77
CA LEU A 344 1.34 -45.91 -20.69
C LEU A 344 0.97 -44.61 -19.96
N ILE A 345 0.30 -44.71 -18.80
CA ILE A 345 -0.04 -43.53 -17.97
C ILE A 345 1.24 -42.84 -17.50
N ALA A 346 2.19 -43.59 -16.95
CA ALA A 346 3.47 -43.05 -16.48
C ALA A 346 4.25 -42.40 -17.63
N GLN A 347 4.24 -43.00 -18.82
CA GLN A 347 4.87 -42.43 -20.00
C GLN A 347 4.26 -41.09 -20.40
N PHE A 348 2.92 -40.99 -20.50
CA PHE A 348 2.24 -39.75 -20.89
C PHE A 348 2.37 -38.65 -19.84
N LEU A 349 2.34 -38.99 -18.54
CA LEU A 349 2.60 -38.03 -17.46
C LEU A 349 4.03 -37.51 -17.52
N THR A 350 5.01 -38.39 -17.76
CA THR A 350 6.42 -37.99 -17.92
C THR A 350 6.60 -37.08 -19.13
N GLU A 351 5.92 -37.36 -20.25
CA GLU A 351 5.91 -36.48 -21.42
C GLU A 351 5.32 -35.10 -21.09
N ALA A 352 4.17 -35.05 -20.42
CA ALA A 352 3.55 -33.79 -20.02
C ALA A 352 4.45 -32.96 -19.09
N VAL A 353 5.02 -33.59 -18.06
CA VAL A 353 5.98 -32.92 -17.15
C VAL A 353 7.21 -32.42 -17.89
N LEU A 354 7.72 -33.16 -18.88
CA LEU A 354 8.85 -32.72 -19.70
C LEU A 354 8.48 -31.48 -20.53
N VAL A 355 7.30 -31.45 -21.16
CA VAL A 355 6.82 -30.26 -21.88
C VAL A 355 6.68 -29.07 -20.95
N THR A 356 6.09 -29.27 -19.77
CA THR A 356 5.93 -28.23 -18.76
C THR A 356 7.27 -27.73 -18.23
N ALA A 357 8.27 -28.60 -18.06
CA ALA A 357 9.61 -28.19 -17.67
C ALA A 357 10.27 -27.30 -18.73
N ILE A 358 10.15 -27.65 -20.01
CA ILE A 358 10.67 -26.81 -21.11
C ILE A 358 9.93 -25.45 -21.14
N ALA A 359 8.61 -25.47 -21.00
CA ALA A 359 7.81 -24.25 -20.93
C ALA A 359 8.16 -23.39 -19.72
N MET A 360 8.45 -24.00 -18.57
CA MET A 360 8.88 -23.31 -17.36
C MET A 360 10.24 -22.62 -17.57
N LEU A 361 11.20 -23.26 -18.25
CA LEU A 361 12.48 -22.61 -18.56
C LEU A 361 12.28 -21.36 -19.43
N LEU A 362 11.39 -21.42 -20.42
CA LEU A 362 11.04 -20.25 -21.22
C LEU A 362 10.27 -19.20 -20.41
N ALA A 363 9.39 -19.63 -19.49
CA ALA A 363 8.68 -18.74 -18.59
C ALA A 363 9.65 -17.98 -17.69
N LEU A 364 10.62 -18.66 -17.07
CA LEU A 364 11.65 -18.03 -16.24
C LEU A 364 12.48 -17.02 -17.04
N ALA A 365 12.91 -17.38 -18.25
CA ALA A 365 13.63 -16.44 -19.12
C ALA A 365 12.78 -15.20 -19.45
N GLY A 366 11.49 -15.39 -19.72
CA GLY A 366 10.55 -14.28 -19.94
C GLY A 366 10.33 -13.43 -18.70
N VAL A 367 10.21 -14.04 -17.52
CA VAL A 367 10.07 -13.35 -16.23
C VAL A 367 11.31 -12.50 -15.97
N GLU A 368 12.51 -13.06 -16.08
CA GLU A 368 13.77 -12.34 -15.84
C GLU A 368 13.92 -11.12 -16.77
N LEU A 369 13.48 -11.24 -18.02
CA LEU A 369 13.51 -10.15 -18.99
C LEU A 369 12.48 -9.05 -18.70
N LEU A 370 11.29 -9.44 -18.25
CA LEU A 370 10.17 -8.51 -18.00
C LEU A 370 10.22 -7.88 -16.60
N LEU A 371 10.90 -8.52 -15.64
CA LEU A 371 10.90 -8.12 -14.23
C LEU A 371 11.40 -6.69 -14.00
N PRO A 372 12.48 -6.18 -14.66
CA PRO A 372 12.91 -4.80 -14.47
C PRO A 372 11.85 -3.78 -14.89
N SER A 373 11.20 -3.99 -16.03
CA SER A 373 10.12 -3.13 -16.53
C SER A 373 8.89 -3.19 -15.61
N PHE A 374 8.59 -4.39 -15.10
CA PHE A 374 7.50 -4.59 -14.15
C PHE A 374 7.75 -3.89 -12.80
N ASN A 375 8.98 -4.00 -12.28
CA ASN A 375 9.43 -3.28 -11.08
C ASN A 375 9.38 -1.76 -11.26
N ALA A 376 9.83 -1.24 -12.41
CA ALA A 376 9.76 0.18 -12.71
C ALA A 376 8.32 0.70 -12.78
N PHE A 377 7.42 -0.09 -13.37
CA PHE A 377 6.00 0.23 -13.46
C PHE A 377 5.32 0.25 -12.08
N LEU A 378 5.58 -0.78 -11.26
CA LEU A 378 5.00 -0.90 -9.91
C LEU A 378 5.75 -0.08 -8.85
N LYS A 379 6.89 0.51 -9.20
CA LYS A 379 7.86 1.10 -8.25
C LYS A 379 8.24 0.14 -7.11
N ALA A 380 8.29 -1.16 -7.40
CA ALA A 380 8.63 -2.23 -6.45
C ALA A 380 10.04 -2.77 -6.71
N ASP A 381 10.68 -3.36 -5.68
CA ASP A 381 12.00 -3.99 -5.80
C ASP A 381 11.90 -5.52 -5.69
N MET A 382 11.09 -6.14 -6.55
CA MET A 382 10.97 -7.59 -6.58
C MET A 382 12.20 -8.23 -7.23
N GLN A 383 12.76 -9.27 -6.60
CA GLN A 383 13.93 -9.98 -7.10
C GLN A 383 13.69 -11.48 -7.09
N LEU A 384 14.08 -12.15 -8.18
CA LEU A 384 13.93 -13.59 -8.33
C LEU A 384 15.22 -14.32 -7.88
N HIS A 385 15.35 -14.51 -6.57
CA HIS A 385 16.44 -15.32 -6.02
C HIS A 385 16.10 -16.80 -6.16
N TYR A 386 16.96 -17.56 -6.87
CA TYR A 386 16.74 -18.99 -7.09
C TYR A 386 17.15 -19.85 -5.87
N LEU A 387 18.31 -19.55 -5.26
CA LEU A 387 18.86 -20.27 -4.11
C LEU A 387 18.81 -19.44 -2.82
N GLY A 388 18.83 -20.11 -1.67
CA GLY A 388 18.85 -19.49 -0.33
C GLY A 388 17.57 -19.74 0.48
N ARG A 389 17.49 -19.17 1.68
CA ARG A 389 16.33 -19.29 2.59
C ARG A 389 15.03 -18.80 1.95
N ASP A 390 15.14 -17.79 1.07
CA ASP A 390 14.03 -17.21 0.31
C ASP A 390 13.95 -17.69 -1.15
N GLY A 391 14.72 -18.71 -1.50
CA GLY A 391 14.88 -19.20 -2.87
C GLY A 391 13.57 -19.71 -3.51
N TRP A 392 13.35 -19.34 -4.77
CA TRP A 392 12.17 -19.75 -5.56
C TRP A 392 12.29 -21.13 -6.19
N LEU A 393 13.48 -21.74 -6.23
CA LEU A 393 13.69 -23.00 -6.96
C LEU A 393 12.75 -24.12 -6.50
N GLY A 394 12.52 -24.27 -5.19
CA GLY A 394 11.60 -25.27 -4.66
C GLY A 394 10.16 -25.05 -5.14
N TRP A 395 9.69 -23.80 -5.12
CA TRP A 395 8.35 -23.43 -5.59
C TRP A 395 8.19 -23.60 -7.10
N VAL A 396 9.22 -23.24 -7.89
CA VAL A 396 9.24 -23.42 -9.35
C VAL A 396 9.19 -24.91 -9.71
N VAL A 397 9.98 -25.75 -9.05
CA VAL A 397 9.95 -27.21 -9.26
C VAL A 397 8.59 -27.78 -8.89
N LEU A 398 8.04 -27.40 -7.74
CA LEU A 398 6.71 -27.81 -7.30
C LEU A 398 5.64 -27.41 -8.32
N LEU A 399 5.64 -26.14 -8.76
CA LEU A 399 4.69 -25.63 -9.74
C LEU A 399 4.80 -26.37 -11.07
N THR A 400 6.01 -26.65 -11.54
CA THR A 400 6.27 -27.43 -12.76
C THR A 400 5.66 -28.83 -12.67
N LEU A 401 5.88 -29.51 -11.54
CA LEU A 401 5.33 -30.85 -11.31
C LEU A 401 3.81 -30.83 -11.22
N VAL A 402 3.24 -29.93 -10.42
CA VAL A 402 1.79 -29.81 -10.25
C VAL A 402 1.12 -29.52 -11.59
N VAL A 403 1.62 -28.54 -12.35
CA VAL A 403 1.05 -28.16 -13.65
C VAL A 403 1.21 -29.27 -14.68
N GLY A 404 2.39 -29.89 -14.77
CA GLY A 404 2.63 -31.00 -15.69
C GLY A 404 1.76 -32.23 -15.39
N LEU A 405 1.56 -32.54 -14.11
CA LEU A 405 0.67 -33.62 -13.70
C LEU A 405 -0.79 -33.28 -13.99
N LEU A 406 -1.28 -32.08 -13.61
CA LEU A 406 -2.67 -31.68 -13.84
C LEU A 406 -3.02 -31.62 -15.34
N ALA A 407 -2.15 -31.01 -16.15
CA ALA A 407 -2.35 -30.90 -17.60
C ALA A 407 -2.21 -32.27 -18.30
N GLY A 408 -1.36 -33.16 -17.77
CA GLY A 408 -1.14 -34.51 -18.30
C GLY A 408 -2.14 -35.57 -17.84
N LEU A 409 -2.84 -35.34 -16.72
CA LEU A 409 -3.69 -36.35 -16.07
C LEU A 409 -4.81 -36.80 -17.01
N TYR A 410 -5.57 -35.86 -17.54
CA TYR A 410 -6.73 -36.19 -18.37
C TYR A 410 -6.34 -36.92 -19.66
N PRO A 411 -5.39 -36.43 -20.49
CA PRO A 411 -4.95 -37.15 -21.68
C PRO A 411 -4.36 -38.52 -21.35
N ALA A 412 -3.58 -38.66 -20.27
CA ALA A 412 -2.95 -39.93 -19.90
C ALA A 412 -3.99 -41.01 -19.56
N PHE A 413 -4.98 -40.69 -18.72
CA PHE A 413 -6.05 -41.63 -18.36
C PHE A 413 -6.99 -41.93 -19.52
N TYR A 414 -7.29 -40.92 -20.35
CA TYR A 414 -8.15 -41.08 -21.52
C TYR A 414 -7.50 -41.98 -22.59
N LEU A 415 -6.26 -41.69 -23.00
CA LEU A 415 -5.53 -42.48 -23.99
C LEU A 415 -5.24 -43.90 -23.50
N ALA A 416 -4.95 -44.09 -22.22
CA ALA A 416 -4.65 -45.40 -21.66
C ALA A 416 -5.88 -46.32 -21.55
N ARG A 417 -7.11 -45.81 -21.69
CA ARG A 417 -8.36 -46.62 -21.68
C ARG A 417 -8.69 -47.28 -23.02
N PHE A 418 -7.99 -46.95 -24.10
CA PHE A 418 -8.30 -47.48 -25.43
C PHE A 418 -8.14 -49.00 -25.56
N GLU A 419 -9.15 -49.67 -26.09
CA GLU A 419 -9.17 -51.11 -26.36
C GLU A 419 -8.65 -51.40 -27.79
N PRO A 420 -7.57 -52.20 -27.95
CA PRO A 420 -6.99 -52.49 -29.27
C PRO A 420 -7.98 -53.10 -30.26
N ALA A 421 -8.87 -53.97 -29.78
CA ALA A 421 -9.85 -54.67 -30.61
C ALA A 421 -10.87 -53.74 -31.28
N LYS A 422 -11.26 -52.65 -30.63
CA LYS A 422 -12.23 -51.68 -31.19
C LYS A 422 -11.60 -50.73 -32.20
N ILE A 423 -10.33 -50.37 -32.01
CA ILE A 423 -9.61 -49.38 -32.84
C ILE A 423 -9.03 -50.00 -34.12
N LEU A 424 -8.61 -51.27 -34.06
CA LEU A 424 -8.02 -51.96 -35.22
C LEU A 424 -9.09 -52.56 -36.16
N LYS A 425 -10.28 -52.88 -35.62
CA LYS A 425 -11.37 -53.52 -36.38
C LYS A 425 -12.29 -52.52 -37.08
N ALA A 426 -12.46 -51.32 -36.50
CA ALA A 426 -13.21 -50.24 -37.12
C ALA A 426 -12.22 -49.27 -37.78
N ASN A 427 -12.19 -49.20 -39.11
CA ASN A 427 -11.53 -48.13 -39.84
C ASN A 427 -12.24 -46.76 -39.65
N LYS A 428 -12.88 -46.55 -38.48
CA LYS A 428 -13.55 -45.33 -38.05
C LYS A 428 -12.55 -44.52 -37.24
N SER A 429 -12.42 -43.23 -37.58
CA SER A 429 -11.64 -42.27 -36.80
C SER A 429 -12.01 -42.37 -35.32
N ALA A 430 -11.01 -42.42 -34.45
CA ALA A 430 -11.18 -42.51 -32.99
C ALA A 430 -11.90 -41.30 -32.35
N ALA A 431 -12.48 -40.42 -33.16
CA ALA A 431 -13.29 -39.28 -32.78
C ALA A 431 -14.67 -39.67 -32.20
N ASP A 432 -15.18 -40.89 -32.49
CA ASP A 432 -16.51 -41.35 -32.07
C ASP A 432 -16.52 -42.20 -30.79
N ALA A 433 -15.46 -42.18 -29.97
CA ALA A 433 -15.49 -42.80 -28.65
C ALA A 433 -16.48 -42.05 -27.74
N GLN A 434 -17.73 -42.56 -27.70
CA GLN A 434 -18.86 -42.07 -26.90
C GLN A 434 -18.42 -41.67 -25.48
N GLY A 435 -18.65 -40.40 -25.12
CA GLY A 435 -18.43 -39.85 -23.77
C GLY A 435 -17.29 -38.83 -23.62
N SER A 436 -16.35 -38.77 -24.56
CA SER A 436 -15.14 -37.91 -24.45
C SER A 436 -15.30 -36.47 -24.94
N GLY A 437 -16.16 -36.24 -25.95
CA GLY A 437 -16.42 -34.91 -26.49
C GLY A 437 -17.09 -33.97 -25.50
N ARG A 438 -18.01 -34.46 -24.64
CA ARG A 438 -18.79 -33.62 -23.71
C ARG A 438 -17.93 -32.94 -22.66
N LEU A 439 -17.01 -33.67 -22.02
CA LEU A 439 -16.12 -33.09 -21.01
C LEU A 439 -15.10 -32.13 -21.64
N ARG A 440 -14.55 -32.47 -22.82
CA ARG A 440 -13.70 -31.55 -23.59
C ARG A 440 -14.45 -30.26 -23.94
N SER A 441 -15.67 -30.36 -24.46
CA SER A 441 -16.51 -29.20 -24.75
C SER A 441 -16.79 -28.38 -23.49
N ALA A 442 -17.10 -29.01 -22.35
CA ALA A 442 -17.30 -28.31 -21.09
C ALA A 442 -16.04 -27.56 -20.61
N LEU A 443 -14.86 -28.19 -20.69
CA LEU A 443 -13.58 -27.55 -20.35
C LEU A 443 -13.29 -26.35 -21.26
N VAL A 444 -13.54 -26.48 -22.56
CA VAL A 444 -13.34 -25.41 -23.54
C VAL A 444 -14.31 -24.26 -23.31
N ILE A 445 -15.59 -24.55 -23.07
CA ILE A 445 -16.60 -23.54 -22.73
C ILE A 445 -16.19 -22.79 -21.45
N GLY A 446 -15.77 -23.52 -20.41
CA GLY A 446 -15.27 -22.91 -19.17
C GLY A 446 -14.06 -22.01 -19.38
N GLN A 447 -13.08 -22.45 -20.18
CA GLN A 447 -11.90 -21.66 -20.53
C GLN A 447 -12.29 -20.35 -21.24
N PHE A 448 -13.15 -20.42 -22.26
CA PHE A 448 -13.58 -19.22 -22.98
C PHE A 448 -14.43 -18.30 -22.10
N ALA A 449 -15.30 -18.84 -21.24
CA ALA A 449 -16.07 -18.04 -20.29
C ALA A 449 -15.15 -17.26 -19.32
N VAL A 450 -14.14 -17.91 -18.75
CA VAL A 450 -13.16 -17.26 -17.86
C VAL A 450 -12.36 -16.18 -18.62
N SER A 451 -11.88 -16.50 -19.84
CA SER A 451 -11.14 -15.54 -20.66
C SER A 451 -11.96 -14.30 -21.02
N ILE A 452 -13.20 -14.50 -21.50
CA ILE A 452 -14.13 -13.41 -21.81
C ILE A 452 -14.41 -12.57 -20.56
N GLY A 453 -14.65 -13.22 -19.41
CA GLY A 453 -14.84 -12.54 -18.12
C GLY A 453 -13.66 -11.64 -17.76
N LEU A 454 -12.43 -12.14 -17.82
CA LEU A 454 -11.22 -11.37 -17.54
C LEU A 454 -11.02 -10.20 -18.51
N ILE A 455 -11.33 -10.38 -19.80
CA ILE A 455 -11.27 -9.32 -20.80
C ILE A 455 -12.29 -8.22 -20.47
N ILE A 456 -13.53 -8.58 -20.12
CA ILE A 456 -14.56 -7.62 -19.72
C ILE A 456 -14.12 -6.87 -18.46
N CYS A 457 -13.64 -7.56 -17.43
CA CYS A 457 -13.14 -6.93 -16.21
C CYS A 457 -12.01 -5.93 -16.50
N THR A 458 -11.05 -6.30 -17.33
CA THR A 458 -9.95 -5.43 -17.74
C THR A 458 -10.45 -4.20 -18.49
N ALA A 459 -11.39 -4.38 -19.42
CA ALA A 459 -11.98 -3.29 -20.19
C ALA A 459 -12.76 -2.31 -19.28
N VAL A 460 -13.50 -2.83 -18.31
CA VAL A 460 -14.24 -2.01 -17.32
C VAL A 460 -13.26 -1.23 -16.44
N ILE A 461 -12.23 -1.88 -15.88
CA ILE A 461 -11.22 -1.20 -15.05
C ILE A 461 -10.52 -0.09 -15.86
N TYR A 462 -10.16 -0.38 -17.11
CA TYR A 462 -9.55 0.62 -17.99
C TYR A 462 -10.49 1.81 -18.24
N ALA A 463 -11.76 1.54 -18.56
CA ALA A 463 -12.76 2.58 -18.77
C ALA A 463 -13.00 3.43 -17.51
N GLN A 464 -13.08 2.80 -16.34
CA GLN A 464 -13.22 3.50 -15.04
C GLN A 464 -11.98 4.34 -14.73
N THR A 465 -10.78 3.84 -14.99
CA THR A 465 -9.54 4.58 -14.79
C THR A 465 -9.45 5.78 -15.73
N ALA A 466 -9.85 5.60 -17.00
CA ALA A 466 -9.92 6.69 -17.96
C ALA A 466 -10.92 7.76 -17.51
N TYR A 467 -12.12 7.34 -17.10
CA TYR A 467 -13.15 8.23 -16.56
C TYR A 467 -12.66 9.00 -15.33
N ALA A 468 -12.08 8.33 -14.33
CA ALA A 468 -11.57 8.99 -13.11
C ALA A 468 -10.46 10.02 -13.39
N ARG A 469 -9.66 9.81 -14.45
CA ARG A 469 -8.63 10.75 -14.87
C ARG A 469 -9.21 11.98 -15.57
N THR A 470 -10.29 11.82 -16.32
CA THR A 470 -10.93 12.91 -17.10
C THR A 470 -12.14 13.53 -16.42
N ALA A 471 -12.60 12.97 -15.30
CA ALA A 471 -13.73 13.47 -14.55
C ALA A 471 -13.44 14.90 -14.07
N ASP A 472 -14.44 15.76 -14.26
CA ASP A 472 -14.37 17.14 -13.77
C ASP A 472 -14.35 17.13 -12.23
N ALA A 473 -13.22 17.56 -11.67
CA ALA A 473 -13.02 17.63 -10.23
C ALA A 473 -13.64 18.90 -9.61
N GLY A 474 -14.25 19.77 -10.41
CA GLY A 474 -14.77 21.06 -9.99
C GLY A 474 -13.71 22.17 -9.89
N TYR A 475 -12.46 21.87 -10.26
CA TYR A 475 -11.34 22.80 -10.32
C TYR A 475 -10.41 22.46 -11.50
N VAL A 476 -9.62 23.44 -11.96
CA VAL A 476 -8.68 23.28 -13.07
C VAL A 476 -7.35 22.72 -12.54
N ARG A 477 -6.96 21.54 -13.05
CA ARG A 477 -5.69 20.89 -12.68
C ARG A 477 -4.50 21.44 -13.46
N ASP A 478 -4.71 21.83 -14.71
CA ASP A 478 -3.65 22.26 -15.60
C ASP A 478 -3.11 23.65 -15.21
N GLY A 479 -1.78 23.75 -15.08
CA GLY A 479 -1.12 25.01 -14.73
C GLY A 479 -1.20 25.41 -13.25
N LEU A 480 -1.76 24.54 -12.39
CA LEU A 480 -1.77 24.77 -10.94
C LEU A 480 -0.40 24.42 -10.34
N LEU A 481 0.21 25.38 -9.64
CA LEU A 481 1.45 25.18 -8.91
C LEU A 481 1.20 25.35 -7.41
N GLN A 482 1.54 24.32 -6.63
CA GLN A 482 1.47 24.38 -5.18
C GLN A 482 2.87 24.60 -4.59
N ILE A 483 3.00 25.64 -3.76
CA ILE A 483 4.24 25.95 -3.04
C ILE A 483 4.00 25.69 -1.55
N GLY A 484 4.68 24.69 -1.00
CA GLY A 484 4.63 24.34 0.41
C GLY A 484 5.53 25.22 1.30
N ASN A 485 5.42 25.04 2.62
CA ASN A 485 6.30 25.63 3.63
C ASN A 485 6.33 27.17 3.72
N ILE A 486 5.35 27.87 3.14
CA ILE A 486 5.27 29.34 3.21
C ILE A 486 4.97 29.85 4.63
N GLY A 487 4.33 29.03 5.48
CA GLY A 487 3.97 29.39 6.87
C GLY A 487 5.03 29.05 7.94
N PHE A 488 6.27 28.72 7.55
CA PHE A 488 7.34 28.46 8.53
C PHE A 488 7.93 29.78 9.08
N LYS A 489 8.42 29.76 10.33
CA LYS A 489 8.99 30.94 11.03
C LYS A 489 10.07 31.73 10.27
N GLY A 490 10.67 31.18 9.21
CA GLY A 490 11.62 31.87 8.33
C GLY A 490 10.98 32.77 7.25
N VAL A 491 9.68 32.61 6.99
CA VAL A 491 8.88 33.37 6.02
C VAL A 491 7.78 34.20 6.73
N ASP A 492 7.68 34.10 8.06
CA ASP A 492 6.73 34.82 8.90
C ASP A 492 6.72 36.33 8.60
N GLY A 493 5.54 36.85 8.32
CA GLY A 493 5.31 38.27 7.99
C GLY A 493 5.71 38.68 6.57
N ARG A 494 6.26 37.77 5.75
CA ARG A 494 6.59 38.01 4.33
C ARG A 494 5.79 37.13 3.37
N ASP A 495 5.08 36.14 3.87
CA ASP A 495 4.21 35.26 3.09
C ASP A 495 3.22 36.02 2.20
N GLN A 496 2.55 37.06 2.74
CA GLN A 496 1.65 37.91 1.94
C GLN A 496 2.40 38.66 0.83
N GLN A 497 3.62 39.14 1.11
CA GLN A 497 4.46 39.79 0.10
C GLN A 497 4.89 38.81 -0.99
N VAL A 498 5.21 37.57 -0.63
CA VAL A 498 5.55 36.50 -1.59
C VAL A 498 4.37 36.25 -2.53
N VAL A 499 3.17 36.09 -1.99
CA VAL A 499 1.94 35.90 -2.79
C VAL A 499 1.72 37.09 -3.73
N GLU A 500 1.88 38.30 -3.23
CA GLU A 500 1.73 39.52 -4.03
C GLU A 500 2.78 39.63 -5.15
N GLN A 501 4.04 39.24 -4.89
CA GLN A 501 5.05 39.16 -5.95
C GLN A 501 4.73 38.07 -6.97
N LEU A 502 4.24 36.90 -6.53
CA LEU A 502 3.81 35.82 -7.42
C LEU A 502 2.69 36.28 -8.36
N ARG A 503 1.71 37.04 -7.87
CA ARG A 503 0.64 37.63 -8.69
C ARG A 503 1.15 38.55 -9.80
N ARG A 504 2.33 39.15 -9.63
CA ARG A 504 2.94 40.07 -10.61
C ARG A 504 3.79 39.36 -11.66
N VAL A 505 4.08 38.07 -11.47
CA VAL A 505 4.85 37.29 -12.44
C VAL A 505 4.02 37.16 -13.73
N PRO A 506 4.55 37.53 -14.91
CA PRO A 506 3.85 37.38 -16.17
C PRO A 506 3.39 35.92 -16.38
N GLY A 507 2.10 35.74 -16.67
CA GLY A 507 1.49 34.41 -16.85
C GLY A 507 0.80 33.84 -15.61
N VAL A 508 0.96 34.44 -14.42
CA VAL A 508 0.20 34.05 -13.23
C VAL A 508 -1.20 34.67 -13.28
N VAL A 509 -2.23 33.81 -13.31
CA VAL A 509 -3.64 34.23 -13.39
C VAL A 509 -4.18 34.67 -12.03
N ALA A 510 -3.82 33.96 -10.98
CA ALA A 510 -4.14 34.26 -9.58
C ALA A 510 -3.23 33.45 -8.65
N ALA A 511 -3.05 33.93 -7.43
CA ALA A 511 -2.35 33.22 -6.36
C ALA A 511 -3.00 33.54 -5.01
N ALA A 512 -3.09 32.54 -4.14
CA ALA A 512 -3.70 32.62 -2.82
C ALA A 512 -3.07 31.60 -1.88
N ARG A 513 -3.03 31.91 -0.58
CA ARG A 513 -2.67 30.97 0.47
C ARG A 513 -3.85 30.08 0.81
N THR A 514 -3.51 28.88 1.28
CA THR A 514 -4.47 27.87 1.68
C THR A 514 -3.85 26.96 2.73
N GLN A 515 -4.68 26.49 3.67
CA GLN A 515 -4.33 25.41 4.59
C GLN A 515 -4.66 24.02 4.04
N ILE A 516 -5.33 23.95 2.88
CA ILE A 516 -5.67 22.72 2.18
C ILE A 516 -4.90 22.62 0.86
N ALA A 517 -4.21 21.50 0.67
CA ALA A 517 -3.57 21.13 -0.59
C ALA A 517 -4.58 20.44 -1.53
N VAL A 518 -4.25 20.36 -2.82
CA VAL A 518 -4.89 19.37 -3.67
C VAL A 518 -4.38 17.99 -3.23
N ASP A 519 -5.29 17.10 -2.83
CA ASP A 519 -4.97 15.84 -2.15
C ASP A 519 -4.34 16.06 -0.75
N PRO A 520 -5.10 16.62 0.20
CA PRO A 520 -4.55 16.92 1.52
C PRO A 520 -4.36 15.63 2.33
N ASP A 521 -3.11 15.32 2.68
CA ASP A 521 -2.76 14.27 3.66
C ASP A 521 -3.24 14.59 5.10
N ASN A 522 -3.89 15.75 5.29
CA ASN A 522 -4.36 16.25 6.57
C ASN A 522 -5.79 16.75 6.45
N ASN A 523 -6.68 16.22 7.30
CA ASN A 523 -8.07 16.66 7.37
C ASN A 523 -8.29 17.37 8.72
N SER A 524 -8.80 18.59 8.70
CA SER A 524 -9.17 19.32 9.90
C SER A 524 -10.68 19.29 10.03
N ILE A 525 -11.18 18.48 10.96
CA ILE A 525 -12.61 18.41 11.28
C ILE A 525 -12.86 19.30 12.50
N SER A 526 -13.90 20.12 12.43
CA SER A 526 -14.35 20.95 13.54
C SER A 526 -15.84 20.77 13.76
N ALA A 527 -16.20 20.63 15.02
CA ALA A 527 -17.57 20.70 15.48
C ALA A 527 -18.15 22.10 15.26
N ILE A 528 -19.24 22.21 14.51
CA ILE A 528 -20.01 23.45 14.36
C ILE A 528 -21.38 23.27 15.01
N TYR A 529 -21.75 24.23 15.84
CA TYR A 529 -23.08 24.31 16.43
C TYR A 529 -24.05 24.97 15.45
N THR A 530 -25.04 24.21 14.99
CA THR A 530 -26.03 24.64 13.99
C THR A 530 -27.33 25.18 14.59
N GLY A 531 -27.52 25.03 15.91
CA GLY A 531 -28.72 25.45 16.61
C GLY A 531 -28.45 26.10 17.98
N PRO A 532 -29.49 26.63 18.65
CA PRO A 532 -29.37 27.27 19.96
C PRO A 532 -29.10 26.27 21.11
N SER A 533 -29.23 24.97 20.85
CA SER A 533 -28.98 23.89 21.80
C SER A 533 -27.64 23.23 21.50
N ALA A 534 -26.87 22.90 22.53
CA ALA A 534 -25.56 22.26 22.39
C ALA A 534 -25.61 20.84 21.75
N GLY A 535 -26.81 20.27 21.55
CA GLY A 535 -27.03 18.97 20.90
C GLY A 535 -27.10 19.04 19.37
N ASP A 536 -27.20 20.24 18.79
CA ASP A 536 -27.27 20.46 17.34
C ASP A 536 -25.86 20.67 16.77
N GLN A 537 -24.94 19.77 17.07
CA GLN A 537 -23.55 19.81 16.62
C GLN A 537 -23.39 18.97 15.35
N VAL A 538 -22.72 19.54 14.35
CA VAL A 538 -22.35 18.84 13.11
C VAL A 538 -20.85 19.00 12.90
N ASP A 539 -20.18 17.90 12.62
CA ASP A 539 -18.76 17.92 12.29
C ASP A 539 -18.57 18.28 10.81
N VAL A 540 -17.74 19.30 10.54
CA VAL A 540 -17.42 19.71 9.17
C VAL A 540 -15.93 19.95 9.00
N GLY A 541 -15.44 19.71 7.77
CA GLY A 541 -14.09 20.08 7.38
C GLY A 541 -13.90 21.59 7.44
N ARG A 542 -12.89 22.06 8.18
CA ARG A 542 -12.52 23.47 8.29
C ARG A 542 -11.22 23.71 7.55
N TYR A 543 -11.29 24.49 6.47
CA TYR A 543 -10.12 24.84 5.67
C TYR A 543 -10.01 26.35 5.55
N GLY A 544 -8.88 26.90 6.02
CA GLY A 544 -8.55 28.31 5.81
C GLY A 544 -8.05 28.56 4.39
N VAL A 545 -8.66 29.51 3.70
CA VAL A 545 -8.24 29.96 2.37
C VAL A 545 -8.16 31.48 2.33
N GLU A 546 -7.24 32.01 1.54
CA GLU A 546 -7.12 33.44 1.29
C GLU A 546 -8.05 33.89 0.15
N PRO A 547 -8.54 35.14 0.15
CA PRO A 547 -9.23 35.73 -1.00
C PRO A 547 -8.51 35.48 -2.33
N GLY A 548 -9.28 35.08 -3.35
CA GLY A 548 -8.75 34.72 -4.67
C GLY A 548 -8.37 33.24 -4.82
N PHE A 549 -8.52 32.42 -3.78
CA PHE A 549 -8.30 30.97 -3.86
C PHE A 549 -9.18 30.29 -4.91
N PHE A 550 -10.50 30.55 -4.90
CA PHE A 550 -11.41 29.94 -5.88
C PHE A 550 -11.03 30.33 -7.31
N ARG A 551 -10.58 31.58 -7.53
CA ARG A 551 -10.07 32.04 -8.82
C ARG A 551 -8.77 31.34 -9.22
N ALA A 552 -7.83 31.16 -8.30
CA ALA A 552 -6.57 30.45 -8.55
C ALA A 552 -6.81 28.96 -8.89
N MET A 553 -7.79 28.35 -8.25
CA MET A 553 -8.23 26.97 -8.54
C MET A 553 -9.12 26.87 -9.80
N GLY A 554 -9.54 27.99 -10.39
CA GLY A 554 -10.48 28.00 -11.51
C GLY A 554 -11.88 27.47 -11.15
N MET A 555 -12.26 27.51 -9.87
CA MET A 555 -13.54 27.04 -9.37
C MET A 555 -14.66 28.04 -9.66
N LYS A 556 -15.82 27.53 -10.05
CA LYS A 556 -17.01 28.36 -10.28
C LYS A 556 -17.88 28.42 -9.03
N ILE A 557 -18.06 29.62 -8.48
CA ILE A 557 -19.00 29.86 -7.38
C ILE A 557 -20.43 29.80 -7.94
N LEU A 558 -21.24 28.88 -7.42
CA LEU A 558 -22.63 28.68 -7.87
C LEU A 558 -23.62 29.64 -7.18
N ALA A 559 -23.35 30.00 -5.93
CA ALA A 559 -24.16 30.91 -5.13
C ALA A 559 -23.28 31.65 -4.13
N GLY A 560 -23.67 32.88 -3.79
CA GLY A 560 -22.92 33.75 -2.87
C GLY A 560 -21.82 34.55 -3.58
N ARG A 561 -20.74 34.82 -2.85
CA ARG A 561 -19.59 35.61 -3.31
C ARG A 561 -18.27 34.99 -2.82
N ASP A 562 -17.17 35.36 -3.44
CA ASP A 562 -15.83 35.04 -2.94
C ASP A 562 -15.53 35.80 -1.63
N PHE A 563 -14.54 35.33 -0.88
CA PHE A 563 -14.00 36.00 0.29
C PHE A 563 -13.31 37.32 -0.08
N SER A 564 -13.36 38.31 0.80
CA SER A 564 -12.77 39.63 0.60
C SER A 564 -12.11 40.14 1.86
N GLU A 565 -10.90 40.70 1.73
CA GLU A 565 -10.20 41.37 2.83
C GLU A 565 -10.97 42.59 3.35
N GLY A 566 -11.83 43.19 2.53
CA GLY A 566 -12.65 44.35 2.92
C GLY A 566 -13.84 43.99 3.81
N ILE A 567 -14.09 42.70 4.09
CA ILE A 567 -15.24 42.24 4.86
C ILE A 567 -14.75 41.48 6.08
N GLY A 568 -14.78 42.13 7.26
CA GLY A 568 -14.28 41.53 8.50
C GLY A 568 -15.01 40.25 8.95
N ARG A 569 -16.18 39.92 8.38
CA ARG A 569 -16.85 38.63 8.63
C ARG A 569 -16.22 37.45 7.88
N ASP A 570 -15.40 37.72 6.86
CA ASP A 570 -14.67 36.70 6.11
C ASP A 570 -13.34 36.35 6.79
N ASP A 571 -12.90 37.17 7.74
CA ASP A 571 -11.68 36.95 8.49
C ASP A 571 -11.92 35.98 9.65
N ALA A 572 -11.43 34.75 9.48
CA ALA A 572 -11.53 33.69 10.48
C ALA A 572 -10.75 33.97 11.78
N THR A 573 -9.91 35.02 11.83
CA THR A 573 -9.23 35.47 13.04
C THR A 573 -10.04 36.49 13.83
N THR A 574 -11.08 37.07 13.23
CA THR A 574 -12.00 37.96 13.94
C THR A 574 -12.89 37.12 14.87
N PRO A 575 -12.84 37.32 16.21
CA PRO A 575 -13.62 36.53 17.13
C PRO A 575 -15.12 36.66 16.84
N TYR A 576 -15.82 35.53 16.72
CA TYR A 576 -17.28 35.54 16.70
C TYR A 576 -17.78 36.02 18.08
N PRO A 577 -18.65 37.04 18.16
CA PRO A 577 -19.17 37.49 19.45
C PRO A 577 -19.99 36.37 20.08
N LEU A 578 -19.48 35.81 21.18
CA LEU A 578 -20.16 34.76 21.97
C LEU A 578 -21.36 35.29 22.75
N ASP A 579 -21.50 36.62 22.89
CA ASP A 579 -22.57 37.26 23.64
C ASP A 579 -23.70 37.75 22.71
N ARG A 580 -24.90 37.19 22.90
CA ARG A 580 -26.14 37.62 22.22
C ARG A 580 -26.44 39.11 22.46
N ALA A 581 -26.06 39.68 23.61
CA ALA A 581 -26.30 41.08 23.91
C ALA A 581 -25.47 42.02 23.01
N ALA A 582 -24.22 41.65 22.72
CA ALA A 582 -23.35 42.39 21.80
C ALA A 582 -23.80 42.29 20.32
N LEU A 583 -24.53 41.23 19.97
CA LEU A 583 -25.13 41.08 18.63
C LEU A 583 -26.32 42.03 18.44
N CYS A 584 -27.16 42.21 19.47
CA CYS A 584 -28.29 43.15 19.46
C CYS A 584 -27.84 44.62 19.39
N GLU A 585 -26.74 44.99 20.03
CA GLU A 585 -26.20 46.36 19.92
C GLU A 585 -25.59 46.66 18.55
N ARG A 586 -25.02 45.66 17.87
CA ARG A 586 -24.37 45.85 16.54
C ARG A 586 -25.33 45.72 15.36
N LEU A 587 -26.50 45.09 15.53
CA LEU A 587 -27.51 44.91 14.50
C LEU A 587 -28.71 45.82 14.78
N PHE A 588 -28.62 47.08 14.36
CA PHE A 588 -29.71 48.04 14.12
C PHE A 588 -31.10 47.61 14.62
N CYS A 589 -31.39 47.80 15.91
CA CYS A 589 -32.75 47.77 16.44
C CYS A 589 -33.26 49.19 16.73
N GLY A 590 -33.15 50.08 15.74
CA GLY A 590 -33.55 51.49 15.84
C GLY A 590 -34.65 51.94 14.88
N ALA A 591 -35.29 51.03 14.14
CA ALA A 591 -36.21 51.44 13.06
C ALA A 591 -37.53 50.64 12.95
N ILE A 592 -37.97 49.94 14.00
CA ILE A 592 -39.31 49.32 14.04
C ILE A 592 -39.98 49.62 15.39
N GLU A 593 -40.19 50.92 15.67
CA GLU A 593 -41.11 51.34 16.74
C GLU A 593 -41.93 52.59 16.39
N ARG A 594 -42.07 52.89 15.09
CA ARG A 594 -43.11 53.80 14.57
C ARG A 594 -43.57 53.36 13.18
N ILE A 595 -44.63 52.56 13.13
CA ILE A 595 -45.86 52.70 12.31
C ILE A 595 -46.92 51.82 12.98
#